data_AF-A0A3N2N7D6-F1
#
_entry.id   AF-A0A3N2N7D6-F1
#
_cell.length_a   1.000
_cell.length_b   1.000
_cell.length_c   1.000
_cell.angle_alpha   90.00
_cell.angle_beta   90.00
_cell.angle_gamma   90.00
#
_symmetry.space_group_name_H-M   'P 1'
#
loop_
_entity.id
_entity.type
_entity.pdbx_description
1 polymer ?
#
loop_
_entity_poly.entity_id
_entity_poly.type
_entity_poly.pdbx_seq_one_letter_code
_entity_poly.pdbx_strand_id
1 'polypeptide(L)'
;MEKTMPDYEIREWNMTNLPDEILNHQFVNQAIEARKWAYATDVIRLWLLKNYGGIYLDMDVYVYRPFDCFLNNQAFSCLELNPAELYSSVRKRRKELIGIGIEAGVLGAHKDHCWITDILSYYDNLEFKNDPRYYCYYIMPRVVNRISIEKYGFKQIPVYQPLSRGVKIYPAETFSWIYKWKFIGLEYNPDNIKALGNLMPMRYACHLTLHS
;
A
#
# COMPACT_ATOMS: atom_id res chain seq x y z
N MET A 1 -1.02 -13.67 11.26
CA MET A 1 -1.83 -13.95 10.06
C MET A 1 -2.41 -15.36 10.11
N GLU A 2 -1.61 -16.41 10.30
CA GLU A 2 -2.07 -17.81 10.32
C GLU A 2 -3.31 -18.08 11.20
N LYS A 3 -3.36 -17.51 12.42
CA LYS A 3 -4.52 -17.65 13.31
C LYS A 3 -5.78 -16.95 12.81
N THR A 4 -5.63 -15.86 12.06
CA THR A 4 -6.74 -15.01 11.61
C THR A 4 -7.23 -15.42 10.22
N MET A 5 -6.35 -15.96 9.38
CA MET A 5 -6.61 -16.34 7.99
C MET A 5 -6.10 -17.78 7.73
N PRO A 6 -6.67 -18.80 8.40
CA PRO A 6 -6.14 -20.16 8.34
C PRO A 6 -6.29 -20.83 6.97
N ASP A 7 -7.28 -20.40 6.17
CA ASP A 7 -7.56 -20.97 4.84
C ASP A 7 -6.76 -20.30 3.72
N TYR A 8 -5.90 -19.32 4.04
CA TYR A 8 -5.08 -18.59 3.09
C TYR A 8 -3.74 -19.30 2.88
N GLU A 9 -3.29 -19.41 1.63
CA GLU A 9 -1.89 -19.72 1.35
C GLU A 9 -1.03 -18.48 1.64
N ILE A 10 -0.18 -18.58 2.66
CA ILE A 10 0.75 -17.50 3.04
C ILE A 10 2.10 -17.78 2.39
N ARG A 11 2.57 -16.84 1.55
CA ARG A 11 3.89 -16.91 0.92
C ARG A 11 4.74 -15.71 1.32
N GLU A 12 5.83 -16.00 2.03
CA GLU A 12 6.87 -15.02 2.33
C GLU A 12 7.88 -14.95 1.17
N TRP A 13 8.14 -13.74 0.66
CA TRP A 13 9.09 -13.51 -0.42
C TRP A 13 10.37 -12.88 0.10
N ASN A 14 11.51 -13.46 -0.26
CA ASN A 14 12.83 -13.00 0.15
C ASN A 14 13.86 -13.30 -0.95
N MET A 15 15.11 -12.89 -0.73
CA MET A 15 16.18 -13.00 -1.73
C MET A 15 16.51 -14.43 -2.16
N THR A 16 16.07 -15.46 -1.43
CA THR A 16 16.35 -16.86 -1.78
C THR A 16 15.25 -17.49 -2.65
N ASN A 17 14.07 -16.86 -2.72
CA ASN A 17 12.91 -17.39 -3.46
C ASN A 17 12.30 -16.40 -4.47
N LEU A 18 12.79 -15.17 -4.53
CA LEU A 18 12.43 -14.19 -5.55
C LEU A 18 12.97 -14.63 -6.93
N PRO A 19 12.17 -14.54 -8.00
CA PRO A 19 12.63 -14.91 -9.34
C PRO A 19 13.71 -13.95 -9.87
N ASP A 20 14.68 -14.50 -10.60
CA ASP A 20 15.76 -13.70 -11.21
C ASP A 20 15.23 -12.60 -12.13
N GLU A 21 14.07 -12.81 -12.77
CA GLU A 21 13.43 -11.80 -13.63
C GLU A 21 13.22 -10.47 -12.89
N ILE A 22 12.66 -10.51 -11.67
CA ILE A 22 12.41 -9.30 -10.88
C ILE A 22 13.69 -8.77 -10.23
N LEU A 23 14.62 -9.63 -9.84
CA LEU A 23 15.91 -9.22 -9.29
C LEU A 23 16.78 -8.51 -10.34
N ASN A 24 16.61 -8.85 -11.63
CA ASN A 24 17.29 -8.22 -12.75
C ASN A 24 16.57 -6.98 -13.31
N HIS A 25 15.37 -6.64 -12.80
CA HIS A 25 14.71 -5.39 -13.17
C HIS A 25 15.61 -4.21 -12.81
N GLN A 26 15.88 -3.31 -13.76
CA GLN A 26 16.88 -2.24 -13.62
C GLN A 26 16.71 -1.44 -12.31
N PHE A 27 15.50 -0.94 -12.04
CA PHE A 27 15.23 -0.18 -10.82
C PHE A 27 15.44 -1.00 -9.53
N VAL A 28 15.06 -2.29 -9.53
CA VAL A 28 15.16 -3.18 -8.36
C VAL A 28 16.62 -3.45 -8.07
N ASN A 29 17.37 -3.85 -9.09
CA ASN A 29 18.79 -4.15 -8.99
C ASN A 29 19.57 -2.94 -8.44
N GLN A 30 19.39 -1.77 -9.05
CA GLN A 30 20.06 -0.53 -8.62
C GLN A 30 19.66 -0.09 -7.20
N ALA A 31 18.39 -0.28 -6.80
CA ALA A 31 17.95 0.01 -5.44
C ALA A 31 18.59 -0.97 -4.42
N ILE A 32 18.72 -2.24 -4.77
CA ILE A 32 19.40 -3.26 -3.94
C ILE A 32 20.89 -2.93 -3.80
N GLU A 33 21.58 -2.61 -4.89
CA GLU A 33 22.99 -2.20 -4.89
C GLU A 33 23.22 -0.97 -3.99
N ALA A 34 22.28 -0.02 -4.02
CA ALA A 34 22.29 1.15 -3.15
C ALA A 34 21.85 0.89 -1.69
N ARG A 35 21.50 -0.36 -1.34
CA ARG A 35 20.93 -0.79 -0.03
C ARG A 35 19.63 -0.06 0.33
N LYS A 36 18.82 0.26 -0.67
CA LYS A 36 17.54 0.97 -0.57
C LYS A 36 16.37 -0.01 -0.71
N TRP A 37 16.31 -0.96 0.23
CA TRP A 37 15.38 -2.09 0.22
C TRP A 37 13.91 -1.70 0.06
N ALA A 38 13.43 -0.65 0.76
CA ALA A 38 12.04 -0.20 0.63
C ALA A 38 11.65 0.12 -0.81
N TYR A 39 12.55 0.74 -1.57
CA TYR A 39 12.34 1.10 -2.98
C TYR A 39 12.42 -0.11 -3.91
N ALA A 40 13.26 -1.10 -3.59
CA ALA A 40 13.24 -2.37 -4.31
C ALA A 40 11.89 -3.09 -4.10
N THR A 41 11.41 -3.13 -2.86
CA THR A 41 10.13 -3.77 -2.49
C THR A 41 8.93 -3.11 -3.17
N ASP A 42 8.98 -1.81 -3.45
CA ASP A 42 7.96 -1.11 -4.25
C ASP A 42 7.73 -1.80 -5.60
N VAL A 43 8.79 -2.10 -6.37
CA VAL A 43 8.61 -2.76 -7.67
C VAL A 43 8.30 -4.26 -7.51
N ILE A 44 8.96 -4.93 -6.55
CA ILE A 44 8.77 -6.35 -6.29
C ILE A 44 7.32 -6.67 -5.95
N ARG A 45 6.64 -5.89 -5.08
CA ARG A 45 5.24 -6.16 -4.70
C ARG A 45 4.28 -6.12 -5.89
N LEU A 46 4.50 -5.18 -6.82
CA LEU A 46 3.69 -5.06 -8.03
C LEU A 46 3.95 -6.23 -9.00
N TRP A 47 5.22 -6.61 -9.18
CA TRP A 47 5.58 -7.75 -10.02
C TRP A 47 4.97 -9.04 -9.47
N LEU A 48 4.99 -9.25 -8.16
CA LEU A 48 4.35 -10.39 -7.51
C LEU A 48 2.83 -10.40 -7.73
N LEU A 49 2.14 -9.29 -7.46
CA LEU A 49 0.70 -9.19 -7.68
C LEU A 49 0.32 -9.38 -9.15
N LYS A 50 1.11 -8.85 -10.10
CA LYS A 50 0.87 -9.06 -11.52
C LYS A 50 0.96 -10.55 -11.88
N ASN A 51 1.99 -11.26 -11.40
CA ASN A 51 2.28 -12.64 -11.84
C ASN A 51 1.48 -13.72 -11.08
N TYR A 52 1.15 -13.48 -9.81
CA TYR A 52 0.48 -14.44 -8.94
C TYR A 52 -0.95 -14.03 -8.56
N GLY A 53 -1.30 -12.74 -8.66
CA GLY A 53 -2.52 -12.21 -8.08
C GLY A 53 -2.50 -12.29 -6.55
N GLY A 54 -3.69 -12.30 -5.95
CA GLY A 54 -3.87 -12.44 -4.51
C GLY A 54 -3.78 -11.10 -3.79
N ILE A 55 -3.27 -11.13 -2.56
CA ILE A 55 -3.17 -9.98 -1.67
C ILE A 55 -1.73 -9.86 -1.19
N TYR A 56 -1.13 -8.70 -1.44
CA TYR A 56 0.14 -8.31 -0.88
C TYR A 56 -0.07 -7.56 0.43
N LEU A 57 0.75 -7.89 1.42
CA LEU A 57 0.82 -7.23 2.72
C LEU A 57 2.27 -6.83 3.02
N ASP A 58 2.50 -5.59 3.45
CA ASP A 58 3.78 -5.20 4.06
C ASP A 58 4.00 -6.03 5.35
N MET A 59 5.26 -6.28 5.71
CA MET A 59 5.62 -7.15 6.84
C MET A 59 5.17 -6.61 8.20
N ASP A 60 4.91 -5.31 8.30
CA ASP A 60 4.42 -4.66 9.50
C ASP A 60 2.90 -4.53 9.55
N VAL A 61 2.16 -5.18 8.63
CA VAL A 61 0.70 -5.19 8.64
C VAL A 61 0.18 -6.22 9.66
N TYR A 62 -0.53 -5.74 10.66
CA TYR A 62 -1.31 -6.57 11.58
C TYR A 62 -2.74 -6.74 11.05
N VAL A 63 -3.21 -7.99 10.99
CA VAL A 63 -4.53 -8.36 10.47
C VAL A 63 -5.49 -8.71 11.61
N TYR A 64 -6.56 -7.93 11.73
CA TYR A 64 -7.61 -8.12 12.74
C TYR A 64 -8.65 -9.17 12.34
N ARG A 65 -8.96 -9.26 11.04
CA ARG A 65 -10.08 -10.05 10.50
C ARG A 65 -9.72 -10.65 9.14
N PRO A 66 -10.31 -11.78 8.73
CA PRO A 66 -10.12 -12.35 7.39
C PRO A 66 -10.49 -11.35 6.30
N PHE A 67 -9.81 -11.45 5.14
CA PHE A 67 -10.02 -10.55 4.01
C PHE A 67 -11.05 -11.08 3.01
N ASP A 68 -11.83 -12.10 3.38
CA ASP A 68 -12.75 -12.84 2.49
C ASP A 68 -13.70 -11.92 1.73
N CYS A 69 -14.19 -10.86 2.38
CA CYS A 69 -15.10 -9.88 1.78
C CYS A 69 -14.48 -9.08 0.63
N PHE A 70 -13.15 -9.04 0.53
CA PHE A 70 -12.42 -8.34 -0.53
C PHE A 70 -12.05 -9.25 -1.71
N LEU A 71 -12.17 -10.58 -1.57
CA LEU A 71 -11.77 -11.54 -2.61
C LEU A 71 -12.65 -11.48 -3.88
N ASN A 72 -13.84 -10.89 -3.79
CA ASN A 72 -14.73 -10.66 -4.94
C ASN A 72 -14.34 -9.43 -5.79
N ASN A 73 -13.27 -8.73 -5.42
CA ASN A 73 -12.82 -7.52 -6.12
C ASN A 73 -11.75 -7.87 -7.15
N GLN A 74 -11.86 -7.30 -8.36
CA GLN A 74 -10.84 -7.50 -9.39
C GLN A 74 -9.49 -6.88 -8.99
N ALA A 75 -9.53 -5.72 -8.32
CA ALA A 75 -8.42 -5.18 -7.54
C ALA A 75 -8.92 -4.25 -6.43
N PHE A 76 -8.13 -4.09 -5.37
CA PHE A 76 -8.48 -3.22 -4.26
C PHE A 76 -7.28 -2.72 -3.45
N SER A 77 -7.53 -1.65 -2.71
CA SER A 77 -6.70 -1.14 -1.62
C SER A 77 -7.56 -0.20 -0.75
N CYS A 78 -6.97 0.55 0.18
CA CYS A 78 -7.67 1.63 0.86
C CYS A 78 -6.93 2.97 0.73
N LEU A 79 -7.59 4.02 1.21
CA LEU A 79 -6.95 5.32 1.33
C LEU A 79 -5.89 5.30 2.45
N GLU A 80 -4.85 6.10 2.28
CA GLU A 80 -4.03 6.59 3.39
C GLU A 80 -4.41 8.06 3.64
N LEU A 81 -4.64 8.42 4.90
CA LEU A 81 -5.06 9.76 5.29
C LEU A 81 -4.19 10.29 6.43
N ASN A 82 -3.51 11.40 6.16
CA ASN A 82 -2.86 12.24 7.16
C ASN A 82 -3.57 13.60 7.21
N PRO A 83 -4.51 13.81 8.16
CA PRO A 83 -5.30 15.03 8.21
C PRO A 83 -4.47 16.31 8.33
N ALA A 84 -3.36 16.28 9.08
CA ALA A 84 -2.52 17.45 9.28
C ALA A 84 -1.85 17.89 7.96
N GLU A 85 -1.33 16.92 7.20
CA GLU A 85 -0.74 17.19 5.88
C GLU A 85 -1.79 17.58 4.85
N LEU A 86 -2.96 16.93 4.88
CA LEU A 86 -4.09 17.27 4.00
C LEU A 86 -4.52 18.72 4.21
N TYR A 87 -4.81 19.13 5.44
CA TYR A 87 -5.22 20.51 5.71
C TYR A 87 -4.11 21.51 5.37
N SER A 88 -2.84 21.15 5.61
CA SER A 88 -1.69 21.98 5.22
C SER A 88 -1.57 22.14 3.71
N SER A 89 -1.79 21.06 2.94
CA SER A 89 -1.69 21.07 1.47
C SER A 89 -2.83 21.86 0.82
N VAL A 90 -4.06 21.72 1.33
CA VAL A 90 -5.22 22.55 0.94
C VAL A 90 -4.95 24.02 1.24
N ARG A 91 -4.54 24.35 2.48
CA ARG A 91 -4.29 25.75 2.89
C ARG A 91 -3.22 26.42 2.04
N LYS A 92 -2.16 25.69 1.67
CA LYS A 92 -1.05 26.18 0.85
C LYS A 92 -1.34 26.18 -0.66
N ARG A 93 -2.53 25.74 -1.09
CA ARG A 93 -2.93 25.62 -2.50
C ARG A 93 -1.88 24.91 -3.35
N ARG A 94 -1.34 23.79 -2.83
CA ARG A 94 -0.33 23.02 -3.56
C ARG A 94 -0.92 22.49 -4.86
N LYS A 95 -0.09 22.43 -5.91
CA LYS A 95 -0.45 21.82 -7.20
C LYS A 95 -0.80 20.34 -7.08
N GLU A 96 -0.14 19.66 -6.14
CA GLU A 96 -0.41 18.27 -5.76
C GLU A 96 -0.96 18.26 -4.33
N LEU A 97 -2.07 17.56 -4.12
CA LEU A 97 -2.64 17.38 -2.79
C LEU A 97 -1.86 16.29 -2.05
N ILE A 98 -1.37 16.61 -0.86
CA ILE A 98 -0.55 15.72 -0.02
C ILE A 98 -1.34 15.42 1.25
N GLY A 99 -1.19 14.22 1.81
CA GLY A 99 -1.88 13.78 3.02
C GLY A 99 -3.16 13.01 2.73
N ILE A 100 -3.48 12.75 1.47
CA ILE A 100 -4.51 11.77 1.08
C ILE A 100 -4.08 11.06 -0.20
N GLY A 101 -4.19 9.75 -0.22
CA GLY A 101 -3.80 8.92 -1.35
C GLY A 101 -4.30 7.48 -1.20
N ILE A 102 -3.89 6.61 -2.10
CA ILE A 102 -4.06 5.16 -1.99
C ILE A 102 -2.82 4.61 -1.27
N GLU A 103 -3.05 3.81 -0.23
CA GLU A 103 -1.97 3.14 0.49
C GLU A 103 -1.37 2.00 -0.36
N ALA A 104 -0.16 1.56 -0.04
CA ALA A 104 0.53 0.55 -0.84
C ALA A 104 0.95 -0.69 -0.06
N GLY A 105 0.77 -0.73 1.27
CA GLY A 105 1.12 -1.87 2.09
C GLY A 105 0.03 -2.93 2.18
N VAL A 106 -1.19 -2.61 1.75
CA VAL A 106 -2.25 -3.59 1.48
C VAL A 106 -2.80 -3.38 0.07
N LEU A 107 -2.45 -4.29 -0.84
CA LEU A 107 -2.87 -4.27 -2.24
C LEU A 107 -3.41 -5.64 -2.62
N GLY A 108 -4.60 -5.71 -3.20
CA GLY A 108 -5.16 -6.95 -3.73
C GLY A 108 -5.48 -6.81 -5.22
N ALA A 109 -5.23 -7.87 -5.98
CA ALA A 109 -5.58 -7.91 -7.41
C ALA A 109 -5.69 -9.34 -7.93
N HIS A 110 -6.54 -9.52 -8.95
CA HIS A 110 -6.43 -10.68 -9.81
C HIS A 110 -5.09 -10.66 -10.56
N LYS A 111 -4.59 -11.85 -10.90
CA LYS A 111 -3.43 -12.00 -11.77
C LYS A 111 -3.62 -11.20 -13.06
N ASP A 112 -2.55 -10.54 -13.52
CA ASP A 112 -2.49 -9.70 -14.72
C ASP A 112 -3.49 -8.52 -14.75
N HIS A 113 -4.03 -8.11 -13.59
CA HIS A 113 -4.94 -6.97 -13.53
C HIS A 113 -4.24 -5.69 -14.05
N CYS A 114 -4.93 -4.97 -14.93
CA CYS A 114 -4.38 -3.80 -15.61
C CYS A 114 -3.94 -2.69 -14.66
N TRP A 115 -4.61 -2.50 -13.52
CA TRP A 115 -4.21 -1.49 -12.52
C TRP A 115 -2.80 -1.73 -11.99
N ILE A 116 -2.48 -2.95 -11.58
CA ILE A 116 -1.15 -3.32 -11.11
C ILE A 116 -0.13 -3.23 -12.25
N THR A 117 -0.51 -3.67 -13.45
CA THR A 117 0.36 -3.64 -14.62
C THR A 117 0.71 -2.20 -15.04
N ASP A 118 -0.27 -1.30 -15.03
CA ASP A 118 -0.07 0.12 -15.35
C ASP A 118 0.83 0.82 -14.33
N ILE A 119 0.70 0.49 -13.04
CA ILE A 119 1.59 1.02 -11.98
C ILE A 119 2.99 0.45 -12.15
N LEU A 120 3.13 -0.87 -12.40
CA LEU A 120 4.43 -1.51 -12.61
C LEU A 120 5.17 -0.90 -13.80
N SER A 121 4.46 -0.68 -14.91
CA SER A 121 5.03 -0.11 -16.15
C SER A 121 5.65 1.27 -15.98
N TYR A 122 5.30 1.99 -14.91
CA TYR A 122 5.93 3.26 -14.56
C TYR A 122 7.43 3.09 -14.26
N TYR A 123 7.83 1.92 -13.76
CA TYR A 123 9.19 1.63 -13.32
C TYR A 123 10.07 1.02 -14.44
N ASP A 124 9.50 0.57 -15.56
CA ASP A 124 10.21 -0.15 -16.63
C ASP A 124 11.42 0.63 -17.19
N ASN A 125 11.32 1.96 -17.27
CA ASN A 125 12.37 2.84 -17.80
C ASN A 125 12.92 3.82 -16.75
N LEU A 126 12.61 3.57 -15.47
CA LEU A 126 13.05 4.44 -14.39
C LEU A 126 14.41 3.98 -13.87
N GLU A 127 15.40 4.86 -13.95
CA GLU A 127 16.70 4.64 -13.33
C GLU A 127 16.64 5.00 -11.83
N PHE A 128 17.08 4.10 -10.96
CA PHE A 128 17.18 4.41 -9.54
C PHE A 128 18.41 5.29 -9.27
N LYS A 129 18.18 6.54 -8.83
CA LYS A 129 19.25 7.43 -8.37
C LYS A 129 19.18 7.58 -6.86
N ASN A 130 20.27 7.26 -6.18
CA ASN A 130 20.40 7.35 -4.73
C ASN A 130 20.57 8.81 -4.23
N ASP A 131 19.64 9.70 -4.61
CA ASP A 131 19.48 11.07 -4.09
C ASP A 131 18.09 11.17 -3.44
N PRO A 132 17.99 11.54 -2.15
CA PRO A 132 16.72 11.70 -1.46
C PRO A 132 15.70 12.59 -2.17
N ARG A 133 16.16 13.64 -2.85
CA ARG A 133 15.26 14.53 -3.60
C ARG A 133 14.71 13.86 -4.84
N TYR A 134 15.46 12.91 -5.40
CA TYR A 134 15.06 12.14 -6.56
C TYR A 134 14.07 11.04 -6.15
N TYR A 135 14.48 10.10 -5.30
CA TYR A 135 13.64 8.92 -5.04
C TYR A 135 12.34 9.24 -4.28
N CYS A 136 12.28 10.32 -3.48
CA CYS A 136 11.03 10.78 -2.84
C CYS A 136 9.95 11.22 -3.85
N TYR A 137 10.31 11.48 -5.12
CA TYR A 137 9.33 11.82 -6.16
C TYR A 137 8.64 10.59 -6.77
N TYR A 138 9.28 9.42 -6.68
CA TYR A 138 8.85 8.17 -7.33
C TYR A 138 8.49 7.06 -6.32
N ILE A 139 8.26 7.43 -5.05
CA ILE A 139 7.77 6.50 -4.02
C ILE A 139 6.42 5.92 -4.41
N MET A 140 6.18 4.67 -4.04
CA MET A 140 4.97 3.94 -4.43
C MET A 140 3.66 4.71 -4.23
N PRO A 141 3.35 5.32 -3.07
CA PRO A 141 2.08 6.01 -2.89
C PRO A 141 1.85 7.13 -3.91
N ARG A 142 2.92 7.83 -4.33
CA ARG A 142 2.82 8.87 -5.37
C ARG A 142 2.56 8.30 -6.75
N VAL A 143 3.23 7.20 -7.09
CA VAL A 143 3.07 6.53 -8.38
C VAL A 143 1.67 5.93 -8.49
N VAL A 144 1.21 5.19 -7.47
CA VAL A 144 -0.14 4.63 -7.40
C VAL A 144 -1.18 5.73 -7.55
N ASN A 145 -1.05 6.84 -6.82
CA ASN A 145 -1.97 7.97 -6.92
C ASN A 145 -2.00 8.57 -8.32
N ARG A 146 -0.83 8.87 -8.90
CA ARG A 146 -0.74 9.49 -10.23
C ARG A 146 -1.43 8.62 -11.29
N ILE A 147 -1.05 7.34 -11.37
CA ILE A 147 -1.61 6.40 -12.33
C ILE A 147 -3.11 6.21 -12.11
N SER A 148 -3.56 6.11 -10.85
CA SER A 148 -4.97 5.93 -10.53
C SER A 148 -5.82 7.17 -10.87
N ILE A 149 -5.28 8.38 -10.70
CA ILE A 149 -5.94 9.63 -11.12
C ILE A 149 -6.02 9.68 -12.65
N GLU A 150 -4.90 9.47 -13.33
CA GLU A 150 -4.78 9.67 -14.78
C GLU A 150 -5.56 8.62 -15.59
N LYS A 151 -5.53 7.35 -15.17
CA LYS A 151 -6.08 6.23 -15.96
C LYS A 151 -7.36 5.63 -15.37
N TYR A 152 -7.58 5.73 -14.07
CA TYR A 152 -8.66 4.99 -13.38
C TYR A 152 -9.78 5.86 -12.83
N GLY A 153 -9.58 7.18 -12.76
CA GLY A 153 -10.58 8.13 -12.27
C GLY A 153 -10.57 8.32 -10.74
N PHE A 154 -9.46 7.95 -10.07
CA PHE A 154 -9.31 8.19 -8.64
C PHE A 154 -9.39 9.68 -8.31
N LYS A 155 -10.08 10.00 -7.22
CA LYS A 155 -10.17 11.35 -6.67
C LYS A 155 -9.62 11.34 -5.25
N GLN A 156 -8.87 12.37 -4.93
CA GLN A 156 -8.29 12.55 -3.59
C GLN A 156 -9.34 13.10 -2.60
N ILE A 157 -10.34 12.28 -2.30
CA ILE A 157 -11.45 12.54 -1.37
C ILE A 157 -11.61 11.37 -0.39
N PRO A 158 -11.93 11.61 0.89
CA PRO A 158 -11.89 10.59 1.95
C PRO A 158 -13.15 9.72 1.99
N VAL A 159 -13.49 9.08 0.87
CA VAL A 159 -14.67 8.21 0.74
C VAL A 159 -14.32 6.93 -0.01
N TYR A 160 -15.16 5.90 0.13
CA TYR A 160 -15.11 4.73 -0.73
C TYR A 160 -15.27 5.12 -2.20
N GLN A 161 -14.42 4.56 -3.07
CA GLN A 161 -14.38 4.89 -4.49
C GLN A 161 -14.30 3.62 -5.34
N PRO A 162 -15.36 3.29 -6.11
CA PRO A 162 -15.22 2.39 -7.25
C PRO A 162 -14.56 3.16 -8.39
N LEU A 163 -13.44 2.66 -8.89
CA LEU A 163 -12.75 3.22 -10.05
C LEU A 163 -13.09 2.42 -11.30
N SER A 164 -12.64 2.89 -12.46
CA SER A 164 -12.79 2.13 -13.70
C SER A 164 -12.06 0.78 -13.64
N ARG A 165 -12.45 -0.16 -14.51
CA ARG A 165 -11.82 -1.49 -14.64
C ARG A 165 -11.79 -2.29 -13.32
N GLY A 166 -12.83 -2.17 -12.49
CA GLY A 166 -13.05 -3.06 -11.36
C GLY A 166 -12.18 -2.81 -10.11
N VAL A 167 -11.42 -1.71 -10.05
CA VAL A 167 -10.63 -1.34 -8.87
C VAL A 167 -11.54 -0.72 -7.80
N LYS A 168 -11.39 -1.13 -6.54
CA LYS A 168 -12.11 -0.56 -5.39
C LYS A 168 -11.16 0.01 -4.35
N ILE A 169 -11.32 1.29 -4.04
CA ILE A 169 -10.54 1.97 -2.99
C ILE A 169 -11.45 2.18 -1.78
N TYR A 170 -11.11 1.53 -0.67
CA TYR A 170 -11.84 1.60 0.59
C TYR A 170 -11.45 2.81 1.44
N PRO A 171 -12.28 3.23 2.42
CA PRO A 171 -11.90 4.24 3.41
C PRO A 171 -10.62 3.86 4.17
N ALA A 172 -9.89 4.85 4.67
CA ALA A 172 -8.57 4.62 5.28
C ALA A 172 -8.63 3.73 6.53
N GLU A 173 -9.76 3.73 7.23
CA GLU A 173 -10.09 2.89 8.38
C GLU A 173 -10.04 1.40 8.09
N THR A 174 -10.09 1.00 6.81
CA THR A 174 -10.07 -0.42 6.43
C THR A 174 -8.71 -1.06 6.70
N PHE A 175 -7.60 -0.43 6.29
CA PHE A 175 -6.25 -0.99 6.45
C PHE A 175 -5.20 -0.02 7.01
N SER A 176 -5.35 1.30 6.83
CA SER A 176 -4.25 2.27 7.00
C SER A 176 -4.45 3.33 8.10
N TRP A 177 -5.63 3.43 8.72
CA TRP A 177 -5.95 4.58 9.58
C TRP A 177 -4.99 4.79 10.76
N ILE A 178 -4.40 5.98 10.83
CA ILE A 178 -3.37 6.31 11.82
C ILE A 178 -4.01 6.97 13.05
N TYR A 179 -3.62 6.51 14.23
CA TYR A 179 -3.89 7.18 15.50
C TYR A 179 -2.59 7.27 16.29
N LYS A 180 -2.46 8.38 17.04
CA LYS A 180 -1.32 8.61 17.93
C LYS A 180 -1.69 8.14 19.33
N TRP A 181 -1.11 7.02 19.76
CA TRP A 181 -1.35 6.36 21.05
C TRP A 181 -1.34 7.32 22.24
N LYS A 182 -0.33 8.21 22.29
CA LYS A 182 -0.20 9.22 23.35
C LYS A 182 -1.44 10.13 23.50
N PHE A 183 -2.10 10.50 22.39
CA PHE A 183 -3.23 11.42 22.42
C PHE A 183 -4.54 10.74 22.88
N ILE A 184 -4.64 9.42 22.75
CA ILE A 184 -5.80 8.65 23.21
C ILE A 184 -5.56 8.03 24.60
N GLY A 185 -4.45 8.36 25.27
CA GLY A 185 -4.14 7.88 26.61
C GLY A 185 -3.81 6.40 26.70
N LEU A 186 -3.39 5.77 25.59
CA LEU A 186 -3.02 4.35 25.54
C LEU A 186 -1.55 4.20 25.18
N GLU A 187 -0.94 3.11 25.64
CA GLU A 187 0.40 2.71 25.22
C GLU A 187 0.35 1.83 23.97
N TYR A 188 1.40 1.89 23.15
CA TYR A 188 1.58 0.98 22.03
C TYR A 188 1.92 -0.43 22.56
N ASN A 189 0.97 -1.36 22.46
CA ASN A 189 1.19 -2.77 22.73
C ASN A 189 0.16 -3.65 21.98
N PRO A 190 0.42 -4.97 21.81
CA PRO A 190 -0.46 -5.88 21.07
C PRO A 190 -1.90 -5.95 21.60
N ASP A 191 -2.11 -5.86 22.92
CA ASP A 191 -3.44 -5.97 23.53
C ASP A 191 -4.30 -4.74 23.21
N ASN A 192 -3.71 -3.56 23.30
CA ASN A 192 -4.37 -2.30 22.96
C ASN A 192 -4.64 -2.20 21.44
N ILE A 193 -3.72 -2.69 20.60
CA ILE A 193 -3.92 -2.81 19.14
C ILE A 193 -5.18 -3.64 18.89
N LYS A 194 -5.22 -4.86 19.43
CA LYS A 194 -6.35 -5.79 19.28
C LYS A 194 -7.66 -5.18 19.80
N ALA A 195 -7.65 -4.55 20.97
CA ALA A 195 -8.83 -3.93 21.57
C ALA A 195 -9.40 -2.82 20.68
N LEU A 196 -8.57 -1.93 20.15
CA LEU A 196 -9.02 -0.86 19.25
C LEU A 196 -9.56 -1.41 17.92
N GLY A 197 -8.94 -2.42 17.35
CA GLY A 197 -9.47 -3.08 16.14
C GLY A 197 -10.84 -3.70 16.35
N ASN A 198 -11.13 -4.23 17.54
CA ASN A 198 -12.45 -4.78 17.86
C ASN A 198 -13.55 -3.70 17.95
N LEU A 199 -13.19 -2.47 18.36
CA LEU A 199 -14.12 -1.34 18.43
C LEU A 199 -14.48 -0.76 17.06
N MET A 200 -13.74 -1.11 16.01
CA MET A 200 -13.93 -0.58 14.65
C MET A 200 -14.33 -1.72 13.70
N PRO A 201 -15.64 -1.95 13.47
CA PRO A 201 -16.11 -3.06 12.63
C PRO A 201 -15.56 -3.05 11.21
N MET A 202 -15.25 -1.86 10.68
CA MET A 202 -14.71 -1.65 9.33
C MET A 202 -13.19 -1.86 9.25
N ARG A 203 -12.50 -2.13 10.37
CA ARG A 203 -11.06 -2.25 10.43
C ARG A 203 -10.61 -3.70 10.29
N TYR A 204 -9.88 -3.96 9.21
CA TYR A 204 -9.37 -5.28 8.86
C TYR A 204 -7.87 -5.38 9.11
N ALA A 205 -7.13 -4.27 9.02
CA ALA A 205 -5.71 -4.23 9.33
C ALA A 205 -5.24 -2.89 9.92
N CYS A 206 -3.98 -2.86 10.35
CA CYS A 206 -3.22 -1.64 10.63
C CYS A 206 -1.72 -1.86 10.36
N HIS A 207 -1.02 -0.79 10.03
CA HIS A 207 0.44 -0.77 9.87
C HIS A 207 1.10 -0.47 11.22
N LEU A 208 1.89 -1.39 11.75
CA LEU A 208 2.50 -1.26 13.07
C LEU A 208 3.50 -0.10 13.16
N THR A 209 4.16 0.26 12.06
CA THR A 209 5.17 1.34 12.06
C THR A 209 4.58 2.74 11.89
N LEU A 210 3.42 2.88 11.24
CA LEU A 210 2.74 4.18 11.02
C LEU A 210 2.21 4.81 12.33
N HIS A 211 2.17 4.05 13.41
CA HIS A 211 1.64 4.48 14.70
C HIS A 211 2.71 4.93 15.71
N SER A 212 3.97 5.05 15.27
CA SER A 212 5.10 5.50 16.12
C SER A 212 5.14 7.01 16.36
#